data_AF-A0A1V5RXS0-F1
#
_entry.id   AF-A0A1V5RXS0-F1
#
_cell.length_a   1.000
_cell.length_b   1.000
_cell.length_c   1.000
_cell.angle_alpha   90.00
_cell.angle_beta   90.00
_cell.angle_gamma   90.00
#
_symmetry.space_group_name_H-M   'P 1'
#
loop_
_entity.id
_entity.type
_entity.pdbx_description
1 polymer ?
#
loop_
_entity_poly.entity_id
_entity_poly.type
_entity_poly.pdbx_seq_one_letter_code
_entity_poly.pdbx_strand_id
1 'polypeptide(L)'
;MTKEGRTTFINSVIAFLKQYPFIDGIDIDWEYPGVNRAADPNDSADKGCPGGPEDVANYVSLMKELREAYNNNGLSNKLLTIAATINQNTIAQGSNPKDYEQYLDIINLMSYDAHGAFERVTNHHAAIYPNPSDPSATKLERETFNAQAAGAYYASCGVPKSKITIGSPWYSRGWGGVSAGNKGDGLFQNATGYLRGTWDDTSTPTPGGQYPWFEVKKLETTSGWTKYYDNISQAPYLFNASTGAFLTYEDEQSLEARCNFIKDNNYGGIIVWEISGDDLNNGAPLTSIVYRELYEKSMTTDIINNENITEHNISLYPNPATDYVELSGTTEGTTIYVFNMVGRLIQTYNGNSNSTTLDVTGLNEGLYIIKTGDKSIKLQVK
;
A
#
# COMPACT_ATOMS: atom_id res chain seq x y z
N MET A 1 29.03 0.89 0.31
CA MET A 1 29.25 -0.25 -0.65
C MET A 1 30.38 0.07 -1.65
N THR A 2 31.37 -0.80 -1.90
CA THR A 2 32.47 -0.52 -2.85
C THR A 2 32.03 -0.66 -4.32
N LYS A 3 32.79 -0.10 -5.26
CA LYS A 3 32.57 -0.27 -6.71
C LYS A 3 32.59 -1.75 -7.13
N GLU A 4 33.54 -2.53 -6.61
CA GLU A 4 33.62 -3.97 -6.87
C GLU A 4 32.38 -4.72 -6.33
N GLY A 5 31.92 -4.34 -5.14
CA GLY A 5 30.69 -4.86 -4.56
C GLY A 5 29.47 -4.57 -5.43
N ARG A 6 29.32 -3.33 -5.92
CA ARG A 6 28.25 -2.96 -6.86
C ARG A 6 28.32 -3.77 -8.15
N THR A 7 29.49 -3.86 -8.79
CA THR A 7 29.66 -4.66 -10.02
C THR A 7 29.26 -6.12 -9.81
N THR A 8 29.66 -6.72 -8.70
CA THR A 8 29.33 -8.11 -8.36
C THR A 8 27.82 -8.29 -8.20
N PHE A 9 27.18 -7.40 -7.43
CA PHE A 9 25.73 -7.40 -7.23
C PHE A 9 24.96 -7.18 -8.54
N ILE A 10 25.37 -6.22 -9.37
CA ILE A 10 24.71 -5.93 -10.64
C ILE A 10 24.80 -7.13 -11.58
N ASN A 11 25.98 -7.77 -11.67
CA ASN A 11 26.13 -8.98 -12.49
C ASN A 11 25.24 -10.13 -12.02
N SER A 12 25.07 -10.31 -10.69
CA SER A 12 24.17 -11.33 -10.17
C SER A 12 22.71 -10.99 -10.44
N VAL A 13 22.30 -9.72 -10.35
CA VAL A 13 20.97 -9.25 -10.74
C VAL A 13 20.67 -9.54 -12.21
N ILE A 14 21.60 -9.23 -13.11
CA ILE A 14 21.43 -9.52 -14.54
C ILE A 14 21.30 -11.02 -14.79
N ALA A 15 22.12 -11.84 -14.14
CA ALA A 15 22.02 -13.29 -14.24
C ALA A 15 20.67 -13.80 -13.72
N PHE A 16 20.21 -13.27 -12.58
CA PHE A 16 18.93 -13.61 -11.96
C PHE A 16 17.74 -13.28 -12.87
N LEU A 17 17.68 -12.08 -13.44
CA LEU A 17 16.60 -11.68 -14.35
C LEU A 17 16.59 -12.48 -15.67
N LYS A 18 17.76 -12.93 -16.13
CA LYS A 18 17.86 -13.85 -17.29
C LYS A 18 17.41 -15.27 -16.93
N GLN A 19 17.73 -15.73 -15.73
CA GLN A 19 17.33 -17.04 -15.23
C GLN A 19 15.83 -17.12 -14.96
N TYR A 20 15.23 -16.03 -14.47
CA TYR A 20 13.82 -15.93 -14.11
C TYR A 20 13.12 -14.84 -14.94
N PRO A 21 12.87 -15.09 -16.24
CA PRO A 21 12.39 -14.05 -17.16
C PRO A 21 10.98 -13.53 -16.85
N PHE A 22 10.20 -14.25 -16.03
CA PHE A 22 8.88 -13.84 -15.53
C PHE A 22 8.95 -12.76 -14.44
N ILE A 23 10.13 -12.47 -13.90
CA ILE A 23 10.32 -11.36 -12.95
C ILE A 23 10.50 -10.08 -13.74
N ASP A 24 9.65 -9.09 -13.48
CA ASP A 24 9.60 -7.87 -14.29
C ASP A 24 10.58 -6.78 -13.87
N GLY A 25 11.32 -6.96 -12.80
CA GLY A 25 12.28 -5.95 -12.34
C GLY A 25 12.89 -6.28 -10.99
N ILE A 26 13.63 -5.31 -10.44
CA ILE A 26 14.16 -5.35 -9.08
C ILE A 26 13.76 -4.07 -8.35
N ASP A 27 13.35 -4.22 -7.11
CA ASP A 27 13.22 -3.13 -6.14
C ASP A 27 14.46 -3.12 -5.23
N ILE A 28 15.01 -1.94 -4.97
CA ILE A 28 16.13 -1.76 -4.05
C ILE A 28 15.64 -1.04 -2.79
N ASP A 29 15.48 -1.83 -1.73
CA ASP A 29 15.14 -1.35 -0.40
C ASP A 29 16.38 -1.32 0.51
N TRP A 30 17.11 -0.20 0.48
CA TRP A 30 18.27 0.02 1.36
C TRP A 30 17.87 0.98 2.48
N GLU A 31 17.86 0.48 3.71
CA GLU A 31 17.47 1.23 4.91
C GLU A 31 18.63 1.50 5.90
N TYR A 32 19.30 2.66 5.87
CA TYR A 32 19.22 3.73 4.87
C TYR A 32 20.64 4.17 4.45
N PRO A 33 20.86 4.62 3.19
CA PRO A 33 22.16 5.14 2.77
C PRO A 33 22.66 6.25 3.71
N GLY A 34 23.86 6.08 4.26
CA GLY A 34 24.48 7.03 5.18
C GLY A 34 24.09 6.87 6.65
N VAL A 35 23.06 6.08 6.95
CA VAL A 35 22.62 5.84 8.33
C VAL A 35 23.25 4.56 8.86
N ASN A 36 24.06 4.71 9.91
CA ASN A 36 24.57 3.57 10.65
C ASN A 36 23.47 3.02 11.57
N ARG A 37 22.83 1.94 11.14
CA ARG A 37 21.76 1.25 11.86
C ARG A 37 22.31 0.06 12.63
N ALA A 38 22.03 -0.01 13.93
CA ALA A 38 22.39 -1.17 14.74
C ALA A 38 21.54 -2.39 14.35
N ALA A 39 22.04 -3.58 14.65
CA ALA A 39 21.26 -4.82 14.57
C ALA A 39 19.99 -4.73 15.42
N ASP A 40 18.89 -5.29 14.94
CA ASP A 40 17.68 -5.41 15.74
C ASP A 40 17.95 -6.41 16.88
N PRO A 41 17.82 -6.03 18.16
CA PRO A 41 17.99 -6.97 19.27
C PRO A 41 16.95 -8.10 19.27
N ASN A 42 15.83 -7.92 18.56
CA ASN A 42 14.70 -8.85 18.49
C ASN A 42 14.72 -9.74 17.25
N ASP A 43 15.47 -9.37 16.21
CA ASP A 43 15.60 -10.15 14.98
C ASP A 43 17.05 -10.56 14.75
N SER A 44 17.34 -11.83 14.98
CA SER A 44 18.67 -12.38 14.76
C SER A 44 19.13 -12.35 13.29
N ALA A 45 18.21 -12.24 12.33
CA ALA A 45 18.53 -12.08 10.91
C ALA A 45 18.92 -10.63 10.57
N ASP A 46 18.35 -9.64 11.28
CA ASP A 46 18.70 -8.25 11.12
C ASP A 46 20.03 -7.91 11.79
N LYS A 47 21.11 -7.93 11.00
CA LYS A 47 22.46 -7.60 11.44
C LYS A 47 22.76 -6.10 11.48
N GLY A 48 21.77 -5.24 11.23
CA GLY A 48 21.95 -3.81 11.09
C GLY A 48 22.55 -3.44 9.73
N CYS A 49 22.83 -2.16 9.55
CA CYS A 49 23.40 -1.62 8.32
C CYS A 49 24.51 -0.62 8.65
N PRO A 50 25.79 -0.99 8.48
CA PRO A 50 26.87 -0.02 8.57
C PRO A 50 26.69 1.07 7.53
N GLY A 51 26.62 2.32 7.98
CA GLY A 51 26.41 3.49 7.12
C GLY A 51 27.60 4.45 7.17
N GLY A 52 27.92 5.04 6.01
CA GLY A 52 28.96 6.06 5.87
C GLY A 52 28.60 7.14 4.85
N PRO A 53 29.24 8.32 4.90
CA PRO A 53 28.93 9.43 3.97
C PRO A 53 29.12 9.04 2.49
N GLU A 54 29.97 8.05 2.19
CA GLU A 54 30.15 7.52 0.85
C GLU A 54 28.90 6.84 0.28
N ASP A 55 27.97 6.39 1.12
CA ASP A 55 26.79 5.66 0.69
C ASP A 55 25.85 6.51 -0.15
N VAL A 56 25.84 7.83 0.06
CA VAL A 56 25.10 8.79 -0.78
C VAL A 56 25.52 8.65 -2.25
N ALA A 57 26.82 8.77 -2.52
CA ALA A 57 27.34 8.67 -3.88
C ALA A 57 27.22 7.23 -4.42
N ASN A 58 27.37 6.23 -3.55
CA ASN A 58 27.24 4.82 -3.92
C ASN A 58 25.80 4.44 -4.28
N TYR A 59 24.81 5.02 -3.62
CA TYR A 59 23.39 4.78 -3.89
C TYR A 59 23.00 5.30 -5.28
N VAL A 60 23.38 6.54 -5.60
CA VAL A 60 23.19 7.11 -6.95
C VAL A 60 23.93 6.27 -8.01
N SER A 61 25.18 5.88 -7.74
CA SER A 61 25.97 5.05 -8.65
C SER A 61 25.32 3.69 -8.88
N LEU A 62 24.76 3.06 -7.83
CA LEU A 62 24.08 1.78 -7.92
C LEU A 62 22.87 1.85 -8.85
N MET A 63 21.99 2.86 -8.69
CA MET A 63 20.81 3.02 -9.54
C MET A 63 21.19 3.27 -11.01
N LYS A 64 22.19 4.13 -11.23
CA LYS A 64 22.73 4.40 -12.56
C LYS A 64 23.29 3.14 -13.22
N GLU A 65 24.19 2.46 -12.54
CA GLU A 65 24.91 1.29 -13.06
C GLU A 65 23.95 0.11 -13.29
N LEU A 66 22.91 -0.08 -12.45
CA LEU A 66 21.83 -1.06 -12.68
C LEU A 66 21.06 -0.75 -13.96
N ARG A 67 20.61 0.50 -14.16
CA ARG A 67 19.86 0.89 -15.35
C ARG A 67 20.70 0.74 -16.63
N GLU A 68 21.97 1.14 -16.58
CA GLU A 68 22.91 0.94 -17.69
C GLU A 68 23.10 -0.56 -17.99
N ALA A 69 23.24 -1.39 -16.96
CA ALA A 69 23.37 -2.84 -17.12
C ALA A 69 22.12 -3.47 -17.73
N TYR A 70 20.91 -3.02 -17.36
CA TYR A 70 19.66 -3.47 -17.97
C TYR A 70 19.65 -3.18 -19.47
N ASN A 71 19.95 -1.93 -19.84
CA ASN A 71 19.99 -1.49 -21.23
C ASN A 71 21.01 -2.29 -22.06
N ASN A 72 22.20 -2.52 -21.52
CA ASN A 72 23.27 -3.24 -22.19
C ASN A 72 23.03 -4.75 -22.32
N ASN A 73 22.07 -5.31 -21.58
CA ASN A 73 21.76 -6.73 -21.56
C ASN A 73 20.40 -7.09 -22.18
N GLY A 74 19.75 -6.15 -22.87
CA GLY A 74 18.44 -6.38 -23.48
C GLY A 74 17.31 -6.51 -22.47
N LEU A 75 17.46 -5.90 -21.29
CA LEU A 75 16.49 -5.90 -20.19
C LEU A 75 15.92 -4.49 -19.94
N SER A 76 15.94 -3.61 -20.95
CA SER A 76 15.45 -2.23 -20.83
C SER A 76 13.95 -2.13 -20.52
N ASN A 77 13.19 -3.21 -20.77
CA ASN A 77 11.77 -3.33 -20.40
C ASN A 77 11.56 -3.78 -18.94
N LYS A 78 12.62 -4.11 -18.19
CA LYS A 78 12.52 -4.46 -16.78
C LYS A 78 12.48 -3.21 -15.92
N LEU A 79 11.68 -3.27 -14.85
CA LEU A 79 11.48 -2.20 -13.88
C LEU A 79 12.66 -2.12 -12.92
N LEU A 80 13.04 -0.90 -12.56
CA LEU A 80 13.93 -0.60 -11.44
C LEU A 80 13.23 0.37 -10.52
N THR A 81 12.97 -0.07 -9.30
CA THR A 81 12.24 0.70 -8.28
C THR A 81 13.01 0.75 -6.98
N ILE A 82 12.60 1.61 -6.06
CA ILE A 82 13.15 1.66 -4.70
C ILE A 82 12.02 1.79 -3.70
N ALA A 83 12.21 1.30 -2.48
CA ALA A 83 11.52 1.81 -1.31
C ALA A 83 12.36 2.91 -0.65
N ALA A 84 11.72 4.01 -0.25
CA ALA A 84 12.40 5.22 0.18
C ALA A 84 11.81 5.79 1.48
N THR A 85 12.70 6.25 2.36
CA THR A 85 12.33 6.83 3.66
C THR A 85 11.53 8.13 3.51
N ILE A 86 10.70 8.43 4.50
CA ILE A 86 10.08 9.76 4.66
C ILE A 86 10.89 10.69 5.57
N ASN A 87 11.93 10.18 6.24
CA ASN A 87 12.72 10.96 7.18
C ASN A 87 13.62 11.95 6.42
N GLN A 88 13.23 13.22 6.41
CA GLN A 88 13.96 14.26 5.71
C GLN A 88 15.37 14.50 6.26
N ASN A 89 15.68 14.16 7.52
CA ASN A 89 17.06 14.21 8.03
C ASN A 89 17.94 13.16 7.34
N THR A 90 17.42 11.96 7.14
CA THR A 90 18.12 10.89 6.40
C THR A 90 18.33 11.31 4.96
N ILE A 91 17.33 11.91 4.32
CA ILE A 91 17.44 12.37 2.94
C ILE A 91 18.44 13.53 2.81
N ALA A 92 18.41 14.48 3.76
CA ALA A 92 19.30 15.64 3.81
C ALA A 92 20.78 15.28 4.06
N GLN A 93 21.11 14.05 4.48
CA GLN A 93 22.49 13.58 4.57
C GLN A 93 23.16 13.36 3.20
N GLY A 94 22.42 13.53 2.10
CA GLY A 94 23.01 13.80 0.78
C GLY A 94 22.30 13.11 -0.39
N SER A 95 21.30 12.28 -0.14
CA SER A 95 20.62 11.48 -1.16
C SER A 95 19.50 12.26 -1.85
N ASN A 96 19.82 13.39 -2.49
CA ASN A 96 18.83 14.20 -3.22
C ASN A 96 18.13 13.32 -4.27
N PRO A 97 16.79 13.15 -4.20
CA PRO A 97 16.03 12.35 -5.15
C PRO A 97 16.28 12.69 -6.62
N LYS A 98 16.64 13.94 -6.92
CA LYS A 98 16.92 14.35 -8.30
C LYS A 98 18.08 13.61 -8.94
N ASP A 99 19.06 13.17 -8.14
CA ASP A 99 20.30 12.59 -8.64
C ASP A 99 20.11 11.17 -9.16
N TYR A 100 19.04 10.49 -8.75
CA TYR A 100 18.78 9.09 -9.10
C TYR A 100 17.42 8.82 -9.75
N GLU A 101 16.42 9.70 -9.65
CA GLU A 101 15.06 9.45 -10.18
C GLU A 101 15.02 9.07 -11.66
N GLN A 102 15.93 9.65 -12.46
CA GLN A 102 16.02 9.40 -13.90
C GLN A 102 16.35 7.94 -14.27
N TYR A 103 16.88 7.17 -13.32
CA TYR A 103 17.20 5.75 -13.52
C TYR A 103 16.07 4.82 -13.07
N LEU A 104 15.11 5.36 -12.32
CA LEU A 104 14.02 4.62 -11.67
C LEU A 104 12.70 4.78 -12.42
N ASP A 105 11.89 3.73 -12.38
CA ASP A 105 10.51 3.75 -12.85
C ASP A 105 9.58 4.25 -11.74
N ILE A 106 9.78 3.78 -10.50
CA ILE A 106 8.92 4.08 -9.35
C ILE A 106 9.78 4.31 -8.10
N ILE A 107 9.37 5.27 -7.27
CA ILE A 107 9.86 5.52 -5.92
C ILE A 107 8.71 5.27 -4.95
N ASN A 108 8.84 4.20 -4.18
CA ASN A 108 7.86 3.75 -3.20
C ASN A 108 8.13 4.42 -1.85
N LEU A 109 7.34 5.43 -1.47
CA LEU A 109 7.54 6.09 -0.18
C LEU A 109 7.01 5.23 0.96
N MET A 110 7.89 4.88 1.89
CA MET A 110 7.54 4.18 3.12
C MET A 110 6.91 5.14 4.12
N SER A 111 5.76 5.71 3.76
CA SER A 111 5.00 6.67 4.59
C SER A 111 4.21 5.99 5.70
N TYR A 112 4.91 5.11 6.40
CA TYR A 112 4.53 4.36 7.59
C TYR A 112 5.77 4.25 8.48
N ASP A 113 5.60 3.69 9.68
CA ASP A 113 6.68 3.56 10.68
C ASP A 113 7.28 4.88 11.13
N ALA A 114 6.53 5.97 10.98
CA ALA A 114 6.87 7.29 11.50
C ALA A 114 7.08 7.26 13.03
N HIS A 115 6.24 6.47 13.72
CA HIS A 115 6.20 6.38 15.17
C HIS A 115 5.93 4.94 15.61
N GLY A 116 6.48 4.53 16.75
CA GLY A 116 6.30 3.18 17.26
C GLY A 116 6.92 2.98 18.64
N ALA A 117 6.94 1.73 19.11
CA ALA A 117 7.48 1.37 20.42
C ALA A 117 8.99 1.64 20.61
N PHE A 118 9.71 2.00 19.54
CA PHE A 118 11.06 2.57 19.63
C PHE A 118 11.07 3.97 20.28
N GLU A 119 9.90 4.58 20.46
CA GLU A 119 9.65 5.80 21.23
C GLU A 119 8.71 5.51 22.43
N ARG A 120 8.64 6.44 23.38
CA ARG A 120 7.82 6.32 24.60
C ARG A 120 6.56 7.18 24.61
N VAL A 121 6.21 7.77 23.48
CA VAL A 121 5.01 8.58 23.32
C VAL A 121 4.17 7.99 22.20
N THR A 122 2.90 7.72 22.44
CA THR A 122 1.97 7.22 21.42
C THR A 122 1.75 8.28 20.35
N ASN A 123 1.76 7.89 19.08
CA ASN A 123 1.53 8.76 17.94
C ASN A 123 1.01 7.91 16.76
N HIS A 124 0.75 8.51 15.62
CA HIS A 124 0.28 7.83 14.41
C HIS A 124 1.45 7.38 13.55
N HIS A 125 1.60 6.07 13.33
CA HIS A 125 2.74 5.58 12.56
C HIS A 125 2.64 5.84 11.05
N ALA A 126 1.45 6.20 10.55
CA ALA A 126 1.21 6.42 9.13
C ALA A 126 0.19 7.54 8.88
N ALA A 127 0.31 8.68 9.57
CA ALA A 127 -0.56 9.83 9.32
C ALA A 127 -0.49 10.30 7.85
N ILE A 128 -1.63 10.72 7.28
CA ILE A 128 -1.66 11.41 5.99
C ILE A 128 -1.17 12.85 6.16
N TYR A 129 -1.66 13.53 7.20
CA TYR A 129 -1.42 14.95 7.45
C TYR A 129 -0.78 15.19 8.84
N PRO A 130 0.02 16.27 8.98
CA PRO A 130 0.62 16.63 10.27
C PRO A 130 -0.45 17.08 11.28
N ASN A 131 -0.29 16.70 12.55
CA ASN A 131 -1.16 17.16 13.63
C ASN A 131 -0.48 18.29 14.42
N PRO A 132 -1.11 19.47 14.57
CA PRO A 132 -0.56 20.55 15.41
C PRO A 132 -0.38 20.17 16.90
N SER A 133 -1.04 19.10 17.35
CA SER A 133 -0.93 18.55 18.71
C SER A 133 0.11 17.45 18.83
N ASP A 134 0.82 17.10 17.75
CA ASP A 134 1.89 16.11 17.76
C ASP A 134 2.97 16.50 18.79
N PRO A 135 3.30 15.61 19.76
CA PRO A 135 4.23 15.89 20.84
C PRO A 135 5.69 15.57 20.49
N SER A 136 6.00 15.16 19.25
CA SER A 136 7.35 14.80 18.80
C SER A 136 8.35 15.89 19.13
N ALA A 137 9.55 15.49 19.55
CA ALA A 137 10.52 16.41 20.14
C ALA A 137 10.94 17.50 19.16
N THR A 138 11.20 17.15 17.90
CA THR A 138 11.67 18.09 16.90
C THR A 138 10.52 18.67 16.08
N LYS A 139 10.69 19.91 15.62
CA LYS A 139 9.75 20.55 14.70
C LYS A 139 9.64 19.77 13.38
N LEU A 140 10.77 19.24 12.91
CA LEU A 140 10.82 18.49 11.66
C LEU A 140 9.92 17.24 11.74
N GLU A 141 10.06 16.42 12.79
CA GLU A 141 9.21 15.23 12.99
C GLU A 141 7.72 15.61 12.96
N ARG A 142 7.31 16.58 13.78
CA ARG A 142 5.91 17.05 13.85
C ARG A 142 5.34 17.49 12.50
N GLU A 143 6.17 18.07 11.64
CA GLU A 143 5.73 18.63 10.36
C GLU A 143 5.88 17.64 9.20
N THR A 144 6.82 16.69 9.27
CA THR A 144 7.24 15.91 8.11
C THR A 144 7.04 14.41 8.21
N PHE A 145 6.73 13.86 9.38
CA PHE A 145 6.51 12.41 9.55
C PHE A 145 5.08 12.01 9.16
N ASN A 146 4.71 12.32 7.91
CA ASN A 146 3.40 12.07 7.33
C ASN A 146 3.48 11.96 5.80
N ALA A 147 2.48 11.35 5.18
CA ALA A 147 2.45 11.13 3.73
C ALA A 147 2.44 12.43 2.91
N GLN A 148 1.74 13.47 3.36
CA GLN A 148 1.68 14.76 2.67
C GLN A 148 3.07 15.38 2.52
N ALA A 149 3.79 15.53 3.62
CA ALA A 149 5.10 16.14 3.62
C ALA A 149 6.13 15.30 2.85
N ALA A 150 6.07 13.97 2.97
CA ALA A 150 6.94 13.06 2.24
C ALA A 150 6.76 13.19 0.71
N GLY A 151 5.53 13.05 0.22
CA GLY A 151 5.22 13.18 -1.20
C GLY A 151 5.55 14.56 -1.76
N ALA A 152 5.29 15.62 -0.99
CA ALA A 152 5.63 16.99 -1.37
C ALA A 152 7.15 17.22 -1.45
N TYR A 153 7.91 16.65 -0.51
CA TYR A 153 9.36 16.77 -0.49
C TYR A 153 9.99 16.15 -1.74
N TYR A 154 9.69 14.89 -2.05
CA TYR A 154 10.23 14.23 -3.26
C TYR A 154 9.84 14.95 -4.55
N ALA A 155 8.59 15.43 -4.64
CA ALA A 155 8.16 16.25 -5.76
C ALA A 155 8.93 17.58 -5.86
N SER A 156 9.22 18.23 -4.72
CA SER A 156 10.00 19.48 -4.67
C SER A 156 11.46 19.29 -5.08
N CYS A 157 12.02 18.08 -4.91
CA CYS A 157 13.31 17.68 -5.44
C CYS A 157 13.28 17.45 -6.97
N GLY A 158 12.11 17.52 -7.62
CA GLY A 158 11.98 17.39 -9.06
C GLY A 158 11.75 15.95 -9.54
N VAL A 159 11.32 15.05 -8.66
CA VAL A 159 10.78 13.74 -9.04
C VAL A 159 9.39 13.93 -9.65
N PRO A 160 9.11 13.40 -10.84
CA PRO A 160 7.76 13.41 -11.40
C PRO A 160 6.77 12.71 -10.45
N LYS A 161 5.66 13.38 -10.11
CA LYS A 161 4.67 12.80 -9.16
C LYS A 161 4.12 11.45 -9.61
N SER A 162 4.02 11.21 -10.92
CA SER A 162 3.62 9.93 -11.50
C SER A 162 4.57 8.76 -11.20
N LYS A 163 5.81 9.03 -10.75
CA LYS A 163 6.76 8.02 -10.28
C LYS A 163 6.70 7.80 -8.76
N ILE A 164 6.00 8.65 -8.02
CA ILE A 164 5.95 8.59 -6.55
C ILE A 164 4.71 7.79 -6.15
N THR A 165 4.89 6.71 -5.40
CA THR A 165 3.78 6.01 -4.74
C THR A 165 3.79 6.31 -3.24
N ILE A 166 2.61 6.38 -2.66
CA ILE A 166 2.43 6.66 -1.23
C ILE A 166 2.22 5.34 -0.49
N GLY A 167 2.91 5.14 0.63
CA GLY A 167 2.84 3.91 1.42
C GLY A 167 1.59 3.83 2.30
N SER A 168 1.05 2.62 2.44
CA SER A 168 -0.01 2.28 3.41
C SER A 168 0.37 1.01 4.19
N PRO A 169 0.35 1.05 5.53
CA PRO A 169 0.63 -0.13 6.34
C PRO A 169 -0.65 -0.95 6.58
N TRP A 170 -0.63 -2.23 6.25
CA TRP A 170 -1.68 -3.19 6.57
C TRP A 170 -1.36 -3.94 7.86
N TYR A 171 -0.83 -3.19 8.82
CA TYR A 171 -0.47 -3.62 10.16
C TYR A 171 -0.53 -2.44 11.11
N SER A 172 -0.49 -2.72 12.40
CA SER A 172 -0.42 -1.70 13.46
C SER A 172 0.99 -1.48 14.00
N ARG A 173 1.20 -0.36 14.67
CA ARG A 173 2.21 -0.22 15.73
C ARG A 173 1.54 0.10 17.06
N GLY A 174 2.18 -0.25 18.17
CA GLY A 174 1.55 -0.10 19.48
C GLY A 174 2.46 0.06 20.67
N TRP A 175 1.82 0.39 21.79
CA TRP A 175 2.45 0.64 23.09
C TRP A 175 1.63 0.02 24.22
N GLY A 176 2.30 -0.30 25.32
CA GLY A 176 1.68 -0.82 26.54
C GLY A 176 1.77 0.19 27.70
N GLY A 177 0.85 0.07 28.66
CA GLY A 177 0.85 0.89 29.87
C GLY A 177 0.71 2.39 29.58
N VAL A 178 -0.08 2.73 28.57
CA VAL A 178 -0.42 4.09 28.14
C VAL A 178 -1.52 4.65 29.05
N SER A 179 -1.34 5.87 29.53
CA SER A 179 -2.40 6.58 30.28
C SER A 179 -3.50 7.07 29.33
N ALA A 180 -4.74 7.18 29.81
CA ALA A 180 -5.85 7.65 28.96
C ALA A 180 -5.73 9.13 28.55
N GLY A 181 -4.93 9.92 29.27
CA GLY A 181 -4.81 11.36 29.07
C GLY A 181 -6.10 12.13 29.33
N ASN A 182 -6.11 13.42 29.03
CA ASN A 182 -7.27 14.29 29.27
C ASN A 182 -8.46 13.99 28.37
N LYS A 183 -8.21 13.46 27.16
CA LYS A 183 -9.25 13.08 26.20
C LYS A 183 -9.83 11.69 26.46
N GLY A 184 -9.16 10.86 27.26
CA GLY A 184 -9.57 9.49 27.55
C GLY A 184 -9.23 8.48 26.45
N ASP A 185 -8.49 8.90 25.42
CA ASP A 185 -8.25 8.14 24.18
C ASP A 185 -6.80 7.60 24.07
N GLY A 186 -5.91 8.00 24.98
CA GLY A 186 -4.52 7.54 24.99
C GLY A 186 -3.64 8.10 23.88
N LEU A 187 -4.14 8.96 22.99
CA LEU A 187 -3.33 9.57 21.93
C LEU A 187 -2.41 10.65 22.51
N PHE A 188 -1.16 10.72 22.02
CA PHE A 188 -0.12 11.63 22.50
C PHE A 188 0.18 11.51 24.00
N GLN A 189 0.04 10.31 24.56
CA GLN A 189 0.34 10.00 25.96
C GLN A 189 1.64 9.19 26.10
N ASN A 190 2.21 9.25 27.31
CA ASN A 190 3.41 8.48 27.63
C ASN A 190 3.07 6.99 27.79
N ALA A 191 3.93 6.14 27.22
CA ALA A 191 3.90 4.69 27.35
C ALA A 191 4.95 4.21 28.37
N THR A 192 4.54 3.34 29.29
CA THR A 192 5.45 2.75 30.28
C THR A 192 5.95 1.36 29.89
N GLY A 193 5.27 0.70 28.95
CA GLY A 193 5.60 -0.65 28.52
C GLY A 193 5.44 -0.87 27.02
N TYR A 194 5.62 -2.13 26.63
CA TYR A 194 5.53 -2.60 25.26
C TYR A 194 4.24 -3.41 25.08
N LEU A 195 3.75 -3.47 23.86
CA LEU A 195 2.59 -4.28 23.49
C LEU A 195 3.04 -5.40 22.57
N ARG A 196 2.65 -6.63 22.87
CA ARG A 196 2.98 -7.79 22.03
C ARG A 196 2.12 -7.79 20.78
N GLY A 197 2.74 -7.93 19.61
CA GLY A 197 2.08 -8.15 18.33
C GLY A 197 1.63 -9.60 18.13
N THR A 198 0.97 -9.86 17.00
CA THR A 198 0.43 -11.20 16.67
C THR A 198 1.54 -12.24 16.49
N TRP A 199 2.63 -11.85 15.85
CA TRP A 199 3.74 -12.75 15.48
C TRP A 199 4.98 -12.59 16.35
N ASP A 200 4.91 -11.74 17.37
CA ASP A 200 6.03 -11.57 18.30
C ASP A 200 6.25 -12.83 19.13
N ASP A 201 7.49 -13.26 19.26
CA ASP A 201 7.88 -14.26 20.24
C ASP A 201 7.68 -13.71 21.66
N THR A 202 7.30 -14.58 22.59
CA THR A 202 7.29 -14.30 24.03
C THR A 202 8.65 -13.88 24.57
N SER A 203 9.75 -14.20 23.87
CA SER A 203 11.10 -13.81 24.26
C SER A 203 11.53 -12.43 23.75
N THR A 204 10.74 -11.77 22.89
CA THR A 204 11.03 -10.45 22.32
C THR A 204 11.11 -9.40 23.43
N PRO A 205 12.28 -8.79 23.72
CA PRO A 205 12.42 -7.84 24.84
C PRO A 205 11.69 -6.51 24.64
N THR A 206 11.45 -6.06 23.42
CA THR A 206 10.77 -4.78 23.15
C THR A 206 9.75 -4.90 22.00
N PRO A 207 8.65 -5.63 22.18
CA PRO A 207 7.69 -5.86 21.11
C PRO A 207 7.00 -4.55 20.67
N GLY A 208 6.66 -4.49 19.38
CA GLY A 208 6.25 -3.25 18.70
C GLY A 208 4.75 -3.07 18.54
N GLY A 209 3.92 -3.97 19.08
CA GLY A 209 2.48 -3.98 18.89
C GLY A 209 2.09 -4.18 17.42
N GLN A 210 2.81 -5.05 16.71
CA GLN A 210 2.55 -5.32 15.30
C GLN A 210 1.49 -6.40 15.13
N TYR A 211 0.28 -5.98 14.80
CA TYR A 211 -0.83 -6.85 14.43
C TYR A 211 -1.09 -6.65 12.94
N PRO A 212 -1.25 -7.71 12.13
CA PRO A 212 -1.79 -7.56 10.79
C PRO A 212 -3.21 -6.98 10.87
N TRP A 213 -3.61 -6.23 9.85
CA TRP A 213 -4.88 -5.51 9.85
C TRP A 213 -6.08 -6.41 10.22
N PHE A 214 -6.15 -7.63 9.68
CA PHE A 214 -7.25 -8.55 9.97
C PHE A 214 -7.37 -8.94 11.46
N GLU A 215 -6.27 -8.89 12.23
CA GLU A 215 -6.31 -9.06 13.68
C GLU A 215 -6.77 -7.79 14.40
N VAL A 216 -6.30 -6.62 13.94
CA VAL A 216 -6.77 -5.33 14.49
C VAL A 216 -8.28 -5.19 14.34
N LYS A 217 -8.86 -5.63 13.21
CA LYS A 217 -10.31 -5.64 12.99
C LYS A 217 -11.10 -6.48 13.99
N LYS A 218 -10.53 -7.59 14.47
CA LYS A 218 -11.14 -8.37 15.56
C LYS A 218 -11.14 -7.57 16.87
N LEU A 219 -10.05 -6.84 17.13
CA LEU A 219 -9.93 -5.99 18.32
C LEU A 219 -10.94 -4.84 18.33
N GLU A 220 -11.30 -4.27 17.17
CA GLU A 220 -12.32 -3.20 17.09
C GLU A 220 -13.66 -3.59 17.74
N THR A 221 -14.01 -4.87 17.75
CA THR A 221 -15.26 -5.40 18.32
C THR A 221 -15.07 -6.15 19.64
N THR A 222 -13.83 -6.22 20.13
CA THR A 222 -13.49 -6.93 21.37
C THR A 222 -13.72 -6.04 22.58
N SER A 223 -14.41 -6.58 23.59
CA SER A 223 -14.70 -5.86 24.85
C SER A 223 -13.44 -5.25 25.47
N GLY A 224 -13.52 -3.97 25.83
CA GLY A 224 -12.45 -3.20 26.46
C GLY A 224 -11.62 -2.36 25.48
N TRP A 225 -11.62 -2.70 24.19
CA TRP A 225 -11.05 -1.84 23.16
C TRP A 225 -12.06 -0.80 22.69
N THR A 226 -11.60 0.42 22.46
CA THR A 226 -12.38 1.48 21.84
C THR A 226 -11.64 2.01 20.63
N LYS A 227 -12.33 2.09 19.50
CA LYS A 227 -11.82 2.70 18.27
C LYS A 227 -12.04 4.20 18.29
N TYR A 228 -11.00 4.93 17.90
CA TYR A 228 -11.01 6.37 17.73
C TYR A 228 -10.47 6.71 16.34
N TYR A 229 -10.76 7.94 15.90
CA TYR A 229 -10.29 8.45 14.62
C TYR A 229 -9.79 9.90 14.79
N ASP A 230 -8.55 10.15 14.40
CA ASP A 230 -7.99 11.49 14.35
C ASP A 230 -8.33 12.13 13.00
N ASN A 231 -9.33 13.00 12.99
CA ASN A 231 -9.77 13.70 11.78
C ASN A 231 -8.72 14.68 11.22
N ILE A 232 -7.72 15.09 11.99
CA ILE A 232 -6.65 15.97 11.49
C ILE A 232 -5.65 15.12 10.69
N SER A 233 -5.13 14.07 11.31
CA SER A 233 -4.14 13.19 10.69
C SER A 233 -4.72 12.18 9.69
N GLN A 234 -6.05 12.01 9.68
CA GLN A 234 -6.77 10.98 8.94
C GLN A 234 -6.26 9.59 9.30
N ALA A 235 -6.21 9.29 10.60
CA ALA A 235 -5.62 8.05 11.12
C ALA A 235 -6.49 7.44 12.24
N PRO A 236 -6.82 6.14 12.17
CA PRO A 236 -7.50 5.43 13.24
C PRO A 236 -6.51 4.94 14.31
N TYR A 237 -7.04 4.70 15.49
CA TYR A 237 -6.32 4.05 16.57
C TYR A 237 -7.27 3.34 17.54
N LEU A 238 -6.77 2.29 18.19
CA LEU A 238 -7.45 1.58 19.25
C LEU A 238 -6.80 1.88 20.58
N PHE A 239 -7.63 2.07 21.61
CA PHE A 239 -7.16 2.21 22.98
C PHE A 239 -7.99 1.36 23.94
N ASN A 240 -7.30 0.65 24.83
CA ASN A 240 -7.90 -0.08 25.93
C ASN A 240 -7.51 0.59 27.24
N ALA A 241 -8.43 1.35 27.82
CA ALA A 241 -8.19 2.13 29.03
C ALA A 241 -7.88 1.27 30.27
N SER A 242 -8.30 0.00 30.29
CA SER A 242 -8.07 -0.89 31.43
C SER A 242 -6.66 -1.50 31.42
N THR A 243 -6.13 -1.80 30.23
CA THR A 243 -4.78 -2.39 30.08
C THR A 243 -3.71 -1.35 29.71
N GLY A 244 -4.12 -0.16 29.27
CA GLY A 244 -3.24 0.85 28.68
C GLY A 244 -2.65 0.41 27.34
N ALA A 245 -3.29 -0.51 26.62
CA ALA A 245 -2.84 -0.91 25.30
C ALA A 245 -3.31 0.11 24.25
N PHE A 246 -2.40 0.55 23.40
CA PHE A 246 -2.65 1.49 22.31
C PHE A 246 -2.14 0.91 20.99
N LEU A 247 -2.93 1.01 19.93
CA LEU A 247 -2.56 0.61 18.57
C LEU A 247 -2.92 1.73 17.58
N THR A 248 -1.98 2.16 16.77
CA THR A 248 -2.21 2.98 15.56
C THR A 248 -2.08 2.09 14.33
N TYR A 249 -2.91 2.30 13.32
CA TYR A 249 -3.00 1.44 12.14
C TYR A 249 -3.68 2.20 10.98
N GLU A 250 -3.87 1.53 9.85
CA GLU A 250 -4.75 1.98 8.75
C GLU A 250 -6.08 1.22 8.81
N ASP A 251 -7.21 1.88 8.58
CA ASP A 251 -8.52 1.22 8.41
C ASP A 251 -9.12 1.52 7.04
N GLU A 252 -10.33 1.04 6.79
CA GLU A 252 -11.03 1.28 5.53
C GLU A 252 -11.21 2.79 5.26
N GLN A 253 -11.53 3.57 6.30
CA GLN A 253 -11.78 5.01 6.18
C GLN A 253 -10.48 5.78 5.89
N SER A 254 -9.39 5.51 6.61
CA SER A 254 -8.11 6.18 6.34
C SER A 254 -7.47 5.71 5.03
N LEU A 255 -7.68 4.47 4.62
CA LEU A 255 -7.23 3.98 3.31
C LEU A 255 -7.97 4.67 2.15
N GLU A 256 -9.28 4.87 2.27
CA GLU A 256 -10.05 5.67 1.30
C GLU A 256 -9.56 7.13 1.27
N ALA A 257 -9.33 7.74 2.43
CA ALA A 257 -8.75 9.08 2.53
C ALA A 257 -7.36 9.15 1.88
N ARG A 258 -6.51 8.12 2.06
CA ARG A 258 -5.20 8.03 1.43
C ARG A 258 -5.29 7.90 -0.09
N CYS A 259 -6.22 7.08 -0.59
CA CYS A 259 -6.46 6.95 -2.02
C CYS A 259 -6.95 8.27 -2.64
N ASN A 260 -7.81 9.00 -1.94
CA ASN A 260 -8.22 10.35 -2.37
C ASN A 260 -7.06 11.33 -2.35
N PHE A 261 -6.25 11.33 -1.29
CA PHE A 261 -5.03 12.14 -1.22
C PHE A 261 -4.08 11.87 -2.40
N ILE A 262 -3.88 10.59 -2.77
CA ILE A 262 -3.07 10.19 -3.93
C ILE A 262 -3.61 10.81 -5.22
N LYS A 263 -4.92 10.67 -5.47
CA LYS A 263 -5.60 11.20 -6.67
C LYS A 263 -5.54 12.73 -6.72
N ASP A 264 -5.94 13.39 -5.65
CA ASP A 264 -6.05 14.86 -5.57
C ASP A 264 -4.68 15.54 -5.77
N ASN A 265 -3.60 14.83 -5.43
CA ASN A 265 -2.24 15.32 -5.58
C ASN A 265 -1.51 14.79 -6.82
N ASN A 266 -2.16 13.95 -7.65
CA ASN A 266 -1.61 13.34 -8.87
C ASN A 266 -0.35 12.49 -8.62
N TYR A 267 -0.31 11.74 -7.52
CA TYR A 267 0.75 10.75 -7.29
C TYR A 267 0.53 9.48 -8.12
N GLY A 268 1.60 8.76 -8.40
CA GLY A 268 1.62 7.60 -9.31
C GLY A 268 0.85 6.37 -8.81
N GLY A 269 0.54 6.31 -7.51
CA GLY A 269 -0.26 5.23 -6.94
C GLY A 269 0.05 5.00 -5.46
N ILE A 270 -0.15 3.77 -5.03
CA ILE A 270 0.02 3.31 -3.65
C ILE A 270 0.97 2.10 -3.62
N ILE A 271 1.80 2.03 -2.59
CA ILE A 271 2.53 0.82 -2.19
C ILE A 271 1.97 0.36 -0.84
N VAL A 272 1.86 -0.95 -0.64
CA VAL A 272 1.27 -1.50 0.59
C VAL A 272 2.26 -2.44 1.26
N TRP A 273 2.40 -2.32 2.57
CA TRP A 273 3.17 -3.25 3.39
C TRP A 273 2.27 -3.83 4.49
N GLU A 274 1.96 -5.11 4.52
CA GLU A 274 2.13 -6.06 3.42
C GLU A 274 0.83 -6.83 3.18
N ILE A 275 0.77 -7.52 2.04
CA ILE A 275 -0.49 -8.09 1.52
C ILE A 275 -1.13 -9.12 2.46
N SER A 276 -0.34 -9.88 3.23
CA SER A 276 -0.82 -10.87 4.19
C SER A 276 -1.47 -10.23 5.44
N GLY A 277 -1.30 -8.92 5.61
CA GLY A 277 -2.00 -8.11 6.58
C GLY A 277 -3.50 -7.96 6.30
N ASP A 278 -3.91 -8.04 5.03
CA ASP A 278 -5.32 -8.00 4.63
C ASP A 278 -6.06 -9.29 4.98
N ASP A 279 -7.40 -9.24 5.01
CA ASP A 279 -8.21 -10.45 5.21
C ASP A 279 -8.41 -11.21 3.89
N LEU A 280 -7.36 -11.94 3.48
CA LEU A 280 -7.34 -12.72 2.24
C LEU A 280 -8.43 -13.81 2.18
N ASN A 281 -8.92 -14.27 3.33
CA ASN A 281 -9.98 -15.28 3.39
C ASN A 281 -11.39 -14.69 3.23
N ASN A 282 -11.55 -13.40 3.54
CA ASN A 282 -12.83 -12.69 3.45
C ASN A 282 -12.83 -11.63 2.34
N GLY A 283 -12.11 -11.89 1.25
CA GLY A 283 -12.21 -11.11 0.02
C GLY A 283 -11.26 -9.92 -0.07
N ALA A 284 -10.21 -9.87 0.77
CA ALA A 284 -9.16 -8.86 0.71
C ALA A 284 -9.73 -7.42 0.67
N PRO A 285 -10.43 -6.99 1.74
CA PRO A 285 -11.15 -5.72 1.75
C PRO A 285 -10.23 -4.51 1.49
N LEU A 286 -9.01 -4.46 2.05
CA LEU A 286 -8.11 -3.34 1.81
C LEU A 286 -7.63 -3.30 0.35
N THR A 287 -7.31 -4.47 -0.20
CA THR A 287 -6.98 -4.62 -1.62
C THR A 287 -8.14 -4.14 -2.51
N SER A 288 -9.36 -4.51 -2.15
CA SER A 288 -10.58 -4.12 -2.87
C SER A 288 -10.83 -2.62 -2.83
N ILE A 289 -10.56 -1.96 -1.68
CA ILE A 289 -10.65 -0.51 -1.55
C ILE A 289 -9.63 0.18 -2.47
N VAL A 290 -8.37 -0.24 -2.43
CA VAL A 290 -7.31 0.32 -3.30
C VAL A 290 -7.70 0.19 -4.76
N TYR A 291 -8.16 -1.00 -5.18
CA TYR A 291 -8.60 -1.24 -6.55
C TYR A 291 -9.76 -0.31 -6.93
N ARG A 292 -10.81 -0.25 -6.13
CA ARG A 292 -11.97 0.61 -6.39
C ARG A 292 -11.56 2.09 -6.49
N GLU A 293 -10.77 2.56 -5.54
CA GLU A 293 -10.50 3.98 -5.39
C GLU A 293 -9.47 4.52 -6.38
N LEU A 294 -8.46 3.74 -6.75
CA LEU A 294 -7.38 4.18 -7.64
C LEU A 294 -7.56 3.68 -9.09
N TYR A 295 -8.17 2.51 -9.28
CA TYR A 295 -8.30 1.87 -10.59
C TYR A 295 -9.72 1.92 -11.16
N GLU A 296 -10.75 1.65 -10.35
CA GLU A 296 -12.14 1.66 -10.86
C GLU A 296 -12.68 3.08 -11.03
N LYS A 297 -12.48 3.98 -10.07
CA LYS A 297 -12.92 5.39 -10.22
C LYS A 297 -12.27 6.09 -11.41
N SER A 298 -11.02 5.74 -11.75
CA SER A 298 -10.37 6.24 -12.97
C SER A 298 -10.94 5.61 -14.25
N MET A 299 -11.54 4.43 -14.19
CA MET A 299 -12.35 3.87 -15.30
C MET A 299 -13.77 4.43 -15.36
N THR A 300 -14.41 4.80 -14.24
CA THR A 300 -15.79 5.35 -14.27
C THR A 300 -15.89 6.75 -14.88
N THR A 301 -14.78 7.49 -14.98
CA THR A 301 -14.73 8.71 -15.79
C THR A 301 -14.75 8.43 -17.29
N ASP A 302 -14.34 7.23 -17.71
CA ASP A 302 -14.64 6.73 -19.04
C ASP A 302 -16.04 6.12 -18.98
N ILE A 303 -17.06 6.95 -19.23
CA ILE A 303 -18.35 6.42 -19.69
C ILE A 303 -18.00 5.53 -20.87
N ILE A 304 -18.06 4.21 -20.70
CA ILE A 304 -18.06 3.30 -21.83
C ILE A 304 -19.30 3.72 -22.60
N ASN A 305 -19.09 4.43 -23.70
CA ASN A 305 -20.15 5.03 -24.49
C ASN A 305 -21.24 4.00 -24.74
N ASN A 306 -22.48 4.49 -24.79
CA ASN A 306 -23.77 3.83 -24.97
C ASN A 306 -23.89 2.99 -26.27
N GLU A 307 -22.82 2.32 -26.68
CA GLU A 307 -22.71 1.52 -27.88
C GLU A 307 -22.60 0.05 -27.48
N ASN A 308 -23.20 -0.82 -28.28
CA ASN A 308 -23.10 -2.27 -28.15
C ASN A 308 -21.63 -2.69 -28.04
N ILE A 309 -21.15 -2.95 -26.83
CA ILE A 309 -19.81 -3.51 -26.62
C ILE A 309 -19.85 -4.89 -27.25
N THR A 310 -19.16 -5.07 -28.37
CA THR A 310 -19.04 -6.35 -29.04
C THR A 310 -17.64 -6.88 -28.74
N GLU A 311 -17.52 -7.68 -27.69
CA GLU A 311 -16.30 -8.45 -27.42
C GLU A 311 -16.58 -9.91 -27.80
N HIS A 312 -15.74 -10.48 -28.66
CA HIS A 312 -15.76 -11.93 -28.97
C HIS A 312 -17.15 -12.51 -29.36
N ASN A 313 -17.96 -11.76 -30.11
CA ASN A 313 -19.32 -12.13 -30.56
C ASN A 313 -20.36 -12.30 -29.44
N ILE A 314 -20.19 -11.61 -28.31
CA ILE A 314 -21.27 -11.34 -27.35
C ILE A 314 -21.44 -9.83 -27.21
N SER A 315 -22.67 -9.40 -26.88
CA SER A 315 -22.97 -7.99 -26.60
C SER A 315 -23.92 -7.87 -25.42
N LEU A 316 -23.83 -6.75 -24.70
CA LEU A 316 -24.73 -6.45 -23.59
C LEU A 316 -25.45 -5.12 -23.76
N TYR A 317 -26.74 -5.08 -23.40
CA TYR A 317 -27.53 -3.85 -23.35
C TYR A 317 -28.72 -3.95 -22.39
N PRO A 318 -29.05 -2.91 -21.61
CA PRO A 318 -28.30 -1.68 -21.43
C PRO A 318 -26.99 -1.91 -20.67
N ASN A 319 -26.01 -1.04 -20.90
CA ASN A 319 -24.79 -0.96 -20.11
C ASN A 319 -24.34 0.50 -20.06
N PRO A 320 -24.47 1.20 -18.92
CA PRO A 320 -24.77 0.66 -17.59
C PRO A 320 -26.20 0.14 -17.41
N ALA A 321 -26.39 -0.88 -16.57
CA ALA A 321 -27.66 -1.49 -16.23
C ALA A 321 -28.09 -1.14 -14.80
N THR A 322 -29.40 -1.05 -14.55
CA THR A 322 -29.95 -0.76 -13.21
C THR A 322 -30.78 -1.92 -12.67
N ASP A 323 -31.56 -2.56 -13.54
CA ASP A 323 -32.48 -3.64 -13.20
C ASP A 323 -32.16 -4.93 -13.96
N TYR A 324 -31.93 -4.84 -15.27
CA TYR A 324 -31.56 -5.99 -16.08
C TYR A 324 -30.56 -5.63 -17.18
N VAL A 325 -29.91 -6.68 -17.70
CA VAL A 325 -29.09 -6.60 -18.92
C VAL A 325 -29.40 -7.77 -19.83
N GLU A 326 -29.54 -7.50 -21.13
CA GLU A 326 -29.64 -8.53 -22.17
C GLU A 326 -28.27 -8.90 -22.69
N LEU A 327 -27.85 -10.13 -22.45
CA LEU A 327 -26.63 -10.70 -23.03
C LEU A 327 -26.99 -11.40 -24.34
N SER A 328 -26.58 -10.83 -25.47
CA SER A 328 -26.74 -11.43 -26.80
C SER A 328 -25.52 -12.24 -27.20
N GLY A 329 -25.71 -13.23 -28.08
CA GLY A 329 -24.64 -14.14 -28.53
C GLY A 329 -24.43 -15.35 -27.60
N THR A 330 -25.42 -15.66 -26.77
CA THR A 330 -25.42 -16.83 -25.88
C THR A 330 -25.86 -18.10 -26.61
N THR A 331 -25.34 -19.23 -26.13
CA THR A 331 -25.71 -20.56 -26.63
C THR A 331 -26.60 -21.24 -25.59
N GLU A 332 -27.65 -21.91 -26.04
CA GLU A 332 -28.53 -22.64 -25.14
C GLU A 332 -27.75 -23.71 -24.35
N GLY A 333 -27.95 -23.74 -23.04
CA GLY A 333 -27.30 -24.70 -22.14
C GLY A 333 -25.87 -24.35 -21.70
N THR A 334 -25.31 -23.20 -22.10
CA THR A 334 -24.04 -22.71 -21.53
C THR A 334 -24.27 -22.00 -20.20
N THR A 335 -23.42 -22.24 -19.22
CA THR A 335 -23.43 -21.47 -17.96
C THR A 335 -22.81 -20.09 -18.17
N ILE A 336 -23.54 -19.07 -17.77
CA ILE A 336 -23.07 -17.68 -17.70
C ILE A 336 -22.70 -17.40 -16.24
N TYR A 337 -21.49 -16.88 -16.03
CA TYR A 337 -20.96 -16.55 -14.71
C TYR A 337 -20.82 -15.04 -14.59
N VAL A 338 -21.25 -14.48 -13.46
CA VAL A 338 -21.04 -13.07 -13.13
C VAL A 338 -20.04 -13.01 -11.98
N PHE A 339 -18.86 -12.46 -12.25
CA PHE A 339 -17.81 -12.23 -11.26
C PHE A 339 -17.74 -10.76 -10.88
N ASN A 340 -17.39 -10.47 -9.64
CA ASN A 340 -16.91 -9.13 -9.29
C ASN A 340 -15.47 -8.95 -9.79
N MET A 341 -14.94 -7.73 -9.69
CA MET A 341 -13.59 -7.41 -10.20
C MET A 341 -12.44 -8.11 -9.49
N VAL A 342 -12.67 -8.68 -8.29
CA VAL A 342 -11.67 -9.52 -7.58
C VAL A 342 -11.77 -11.01 -7.95
N GLY A 343 -12.58 -11.37 -8.96
CA GLY A 343 -12.71 -12.73 -9.47
C GLY A 343 -13.60 -13.64 -8.62
N ARG A 344 -14.32 -13.10 -7.63
CA ARG A 344 -15.30 -13.87 -6.85
C ARG A 344 -16.58 -14.03 -7.68
N LEU A 345 -17.06 -15.27 -7.77
CA LEU A 345 -18.34 -15.58 -8.40
C LEU A 345 -19.50 -15.02 -7.56
N ILE A 346 -20.36 -14.22 -8.19
CA ILE A 346 -21.50 -13.55 -7.55
C ILE A 346 -22.82 -14.25 -7.92
N GLN A 347 -23.03 -14.50 -9.21
CA GLN A 347 -24.26 -15.10 -9.74
C GLN A 347 -23.97 -16.02 -10.93
N THR A 348 -24.90 -16.94 -11.21
CA THR A 348 -24.86 -17.82 -12.39
C THR A 348 -26.21 -17.87 -13.09
N TYR A 349 -26.19 -17.89 -14.42
CA TYR A 349 -27.38 -17.98 -15.26
C TYR A 349 -27.24 -19.11 -16.26
N ASN A 350 -28.37 -19.66 -16.70
CA ASN A 350 -28.41 -20.60 -17.81
C ASN A 350 -28.61 -19.82 -19.12
N GLY A 351 -27.71 -20.00 -20.07
CA GLY A 351 -27.79 -19.38 -21.38
C GLY A 351 -28.98 -19.93 -22.18
N ASN A 352 -29.71 -19.02 -22.82
CA ASN A 352 -30.79 -19.32 -23.75
C ASN A 352 -30.31 -19.19 -25.20
N SER A 353 -31.13 -19.67 -26.14
CA SER A 353 -30.88 -19.50 -27.58
C SER A 353 -30.86 -18.00 -27.94
N ASN A 354 -29.71 -17.51 -28.40
CA ASN A 354 -29.44 -16.16 -28.90
C ASN A 354 -29.28 -15.06 -27.86
N SER A 355 -30.15 -14.96 -26.84
CA SER A 355 -30.07 -13.91 -25.83
C SER A 355 -30.58 -14.36 -24.46
N THR A 356 -29.93 -13.90 -23.40
CA THR A 356 -30.26 -14.21 -22.01
C THR A 356 -30.36 -12.93 -21.18
N THR A 357 -31.51 -12.69 -20.56
CA THR A 357 -31.73 -11.62 -19.58
C THR A 357 -31.07 -11.97 -18.24
N LEU A 358 -30.26 -11.06 -17.71
CA LEU A 358 -29.65 -11.19 -16.39
C LEU A 358 -30.26 -10.14 -15.45
N ASP A 359 -30.69 -10.57 -14.26
CA ASP A 359 -31.26 -9.69 -13.22
C ASP A 359 -30.15 -9.15 -12.34
N VAL A 360 -29.90 -7.84 -12.44
CA VAL A 360 -28.81 -7.18 -11.73
C VAL A 360 -29.27 -6.39 -10.51
N THR A 361 -30.56 -6.46 -10.15
CA THR A 361 -31.13 -5.68 -9.02
C THR A 361 -30.51 -6.03 -7.67
N GLY A 362 -29.95 -7.24 -7.52
CA GLY A 362 -29.26 -7.69 -6.31
C GLY A 362 -27.77 -7.36 -6.27
N LEU A 363 -27.22 -6.72 -7.30
CA LEU A 363 -25.82 -6.35 -7.39
C LEU A 363 -25.61 -4.94 -6.84
N ASN A 364 -24.53 -4.73 -6.09
CA ASN A 364 -24.12 -3.37 -5.70
C ASN A 364 -23.65 -2.60 -6.94
N GLU A 365 -23.80 -1.27 -6.92
CA GLU A 365 -23.22 -0.37 -7.93
C GLU A 365 -21.72 -0.68 -8.13
N GLY A 366 -21.29 -0.82 -9.39
CA GLY A 366 -19.90 -1.17 -9.71
C GLY A 366 -19.72 -1.98 -11.00
N LEU A 367 -18.47 -2.40 -11.27
CA LEU A 367 -18.12 -3.23 -12.42
C LEU A 367 -18.14 -4.73 -12.10
N TYR A 368 -18.56 -5.50 -13.11
CA TYR A 368 -18.61 -6.95 -13.09
C TYR A 368 -18.07 -7.52 -14.40
N ILE A 369 -17.60 -8.77 -14.35
CA ILE A 369 -17.21 -9.53 -15.53
C ILE A 369 -18.24 -10.64 -15.75
N ILE A 370 -18.91 -10.62 -16.89
CA ILE A 370 -19.74 -11.72 -17.35
C ILE A 370 -18.86 -12.66 -18.18
N LYS A 371 -18.87 -13.95 -17.88
CA LYS A 371 -18.15 -14.98 -18.63
C LYS A 371 -19.11 -16.06 -19.12
N THR A 372 -19.00 -16.44 -20.39
CA THR A 372 -19.73 -17.56 -21.00
C THR A 372 -18.80 -18.33 -21.92
N GLY A 373 -18.50 -19.58 -21.56
CA GLY A 373 -17.46 -20.36 -22.24
C GLY A 373 -16.08 -19.68 -22.18
N ASP A 374 -15.50 -19.42 -23.35
CA ASP A 374 -14.24 -18.71 -23.56
C ASP A 374 -14.40 -17.18 -23.71
N LYS A 375 -15.65 -16.68 -23.73
CA LYS A 375 -15.97 -15.28 -23.92
C LYS A 375 -16.15 -14.55 -22.60
N SER A 376 -15.76 -13.29 -22.54
CA SER A 376 -16.03 -12.40 -21.42
C SER A 376 -16.45 -11.01 -21.89
N ILE A 377 -17.24 -10.32 -21.08
CA ILE A 377 -17.64 -8.92 -21.32
C ILE A 377 -17.88 -8.18 -20.01
N LYS A 378 -17.62 -6.87 -19.99
CA LYS A 378 -17.79 -6.02 -18.79
C LYS A 378 -19.22 -5.52 -18.65
N LEU A 379 -19.78 -5.67 -17.46
CA LEU A 379 -21.08 -5.11 -17.04
C LEU A 379 -20.85 -4.00 -16.00
N GLN A 380 -21.47 -2.84 -16.19
CA GLN A 380 -21.53 -1.78 -15.21
C GLN A 380 -22.94 -1.71 -14.61
N VAL A 381 -23.06 -1.82 -13.29
CA VAL A 381 -24.33 -1.66 -12.55
C VAL A 381 -24.40 -0.27 -11.93
N LYS A 382 -25.55 0.39 -12.09
CA LYS A 382 -25.86 1.75 -11.61
C LYS A 382 -27.13 1.80 -10.79
#